data_AF-A0A2T4AHL1-F1
#
_entry.id   AF-A0A2T4AHL1-F1
#
_cell.length_a   1.000
_cell.length_b   1.000
_cell.length_c   1.000
_cell.angle_alpha   90.00
_cell.angle_beta   90.00
_cell.angle_gamma   90.00
#
_symmetry.space_group_name_H-M   'P 1'
#
loop_
_entity.id
_entity.type
_entity.pdbx_description
1 polymer ?
#
loop_
_entity_poly.entity_id
_entity_poly.type
_entity_poly.pdbx_seq_one_letter_code
_entity_poly.pdbx_strand_id
1 'polypeptide(L)'
;MVNWTYDETQSLSLHSQLGRLFLTHEALVLATLQYQMQDCGEAEHSGPTVSLARAEERRKLLFWHVYGLDAFHSLDQKTMSRIPDGKNSEVSSKLPRIDSGSYLDAVLSLAIVAREILQALVTVSTKRNGVKCTDLMNIYDKLIHWQKHVCPSHLRRKRDADGRLVPLTINESSKTKFLQPLHCSILWLLEINCYMQIEDCLSQYGVQNGAPLEGEMMALRVEFEALRAVHDGVEISRWMRQYSASTTRGGITLSHSLIDLAPSIARDICAGLCYWTCERGKRVFRHGSSGLTNIRPRNRQQEGKSEKDQRKQDVNDYREGAKEFRSAVATATSHRDTKYVLERLDKQIASFEQAVAQ
;
A
#
# COMPACT_ATOMS: atom_id res chain seq x y z
N MET A 1 17.38 -6.99 -7.19
CA MET A 1 16.53 -5.96 -6.56
C MET A 1 17.11 -5.73 -5.18
N VAL A 2 17.64 -4.53 -4.92
CA VAL A 2 18.39 -4.23 -3.69
C VAL A 2 17.39 -4.13 -2.53
N ASN A 3 17.65 -4.81 -1.42
CA ASN A 3 16.84 -4.73 -0.20
C ASN A 3 17.14 -3.38 0.47
N TRP A 4 16.14 -2.51 0.55
CA TRP A 4 16.26 -1.21 1.21
C TRP A 4 15.84 -1.35 2.67
N THR A 5 16.77 -1.07 3.58
CA THR A 5 16.51 -0.98 5.02
C THR A 5 15.98 0.41 5.36
N TYR A 6 14.82 0.46 6.01
CA TYR A 6 14.26 1.68 6.58
C TYR A 6 15.08 2.13 7.80
N ASP A 7 15.48 3.40 7.83
CA ASP A 7 16.27 3.99 8.92
C ASP A 7 15.33 4.36 10.09
N GLU A 8 15.51 3.75 11.26
CA GLU A 8 14.76 4.04 12.50
C GLU A 8 15.41 5.18 13.34
N THR A 9 16.32 5.98 12.79
CA THR A 9 17.07 6.95 13.61
C THR A 9 16.46 8.35 13.62
N GLN A 10 16.16 8.82 14.84
CA GLN A 10 15.81 10.20 15.20
C GLN A 10 16.75 11.23 14.56
N SER A 11 16.15 12.36 14.15
CA SER A 11 16.79 13.49 13.49
C SER A 11 18.01 14.04 14.26
N LEU A 12 19.21 13.78 13.75
CA LEU A 12 20.43 14.49 14.12
C LEU A 12 20.98 15.27 12.92
N SER A 13 21.77 16.31 13.19
CA SER A 13 22.13 17.34 12.23
C SER A 13 22.73 16.81 10.92
N LEU A 14 22.21 17.36 9.81
CA LEU A 14 22.42 16.98 8.40
C LEU A 14 23.90 16.84 7.98
N HIS A 15 24.82 17.54 8.64
CA HIS A 15 26.25 17.50 8.34
C HIS A 15 26.97 16.27 8.91
N SER A 16 26.44 15.64 9.97
CA SER A 16 27.07 14.46 10.58
C SER A 16 26.79 13.14 9.84
N GLN A 17 25.86 13.15 8.87
CA GLN A 17 25.33 11.95 8.22
C GLN A 17 25.78 11.76 6.75
N LEU A 18 26.62 12.63 6.20
CA LEU A 18 27.07 12.52 4.80
C LEU A 18 27.75 11.16 4.49
N GLY A 19 28.46 10.59 5.47
CA GLY A 19 29.06 9.25 5.36
C GLY A 19 28.06 8.08 5.44
N ARG A 20 26.81 8.32 5.85
CA ARG A 20 25.70 7.35 5.90
C ARG A 20 24.75 7.44 4.71
N LEU A 21 24.91 8.44 3.83
CA LEU A 21 24.04 8.66 2.65
C LEU A 21 24.26 7.67 1.50
N PHE A 22 25.07 6.62 1.67
CA PHE A 22 25.17 5.58 0.65
C PHE A 22 23.88 4.76 0.66
N LEU A 23 23.01 5.00 -0.32
CA LEU A 23 21.79 4.22 -0.61
C LEU A 23 20.64 4.37 0.42
N THR A 24 20.42 5.57 0.98
CA THR A 24 19.23 5.88 1.79
C THR A 24 18.08 6.46 0.95
N HIS A 25 16.83 6.38 1.44
CA HIS A 25 15.67 7.03 0.82
C HIS A 25 15.93 8.53 0.55
N GLU A 26 16.47 9.25 1.53
CA GLU A 26 16.81 10.67 1.37
C GLU A 26 17.88 10.91 0.31
N ALA A 27 18.90 10.04 0.22
CA ALA A 27 19.91 10.14 -0.82
C ALA A 27 19.33 9.90 -2.22
N LEU A 28 18.41 8.95 -2.37
CA LEU A 28 17.71 8.70 -3.64
C LEU A 28 16.86 9.91 -4.06
N VAL A 29 16.10 10.48 -3.13
CA VAL A 29 15.29 11.69 -3.38
C VAL A 29 16.19 12.87 -3.75
N LEU A 30 17.27 13.11 -2.99
CA LEU A 30 18.23 14.19 -3.27
C LEU A 30 18.92 14.03 -4.62
N ALA A 31 19.40 12.82 -4.95
CA ALA A 31 19.98 12.55 -6.26
C ALA A 31 18.94 12.82 -7.36
N THR A 32 17.70 12.39 -7.18
CA THR A 32 16.62 12.61 -8.13
C THR A 32 16.34 14.10 -8.35
N LEU A 33 16.30 14.91 -7.29
CA LEU A 33 16.14 16.35 -7.37
C LEU A 33 17.32 17.04 -8.06
N GLN A 34 18.56 16.66 -7.73
CA GLN A 34 19.77 17.19 -8.39
C GLN A 34 19.77 16.90 -9.90
N TYR A 35 19.32 15.71 -10.31
CA TYR A 35 19.19 15.37 -11.72
C TYR A 35 18.10 16.17 -12.44
N GLN A 36 16.95 16.42 -11.82
CA GLN A 36 15.92 17.30 -12.40
C GLN A 36 16.42 18.73 -12.61
N MET A 37 17.25 19.24 -11.70
CA MET A 37 17.85 20.58 -11.84
C MET A 37 18.88 20.64 -12.99
N GLN A 38 19.61 19.55 -13.25
CA GLN A 38 20.57 19.48 -14.37
C GLN A 38 19.86 19.44 -15.73
N ASP A 39 18.78 18.66 -15.87
CA ASP A 39 17.99 18.60 -17.12
C ASP A 39 17.32 19.94 -17.46
N CYS A 40 17.01 20.79 -16.47
CA CYS A 40 16.51 22.16 -16.70
C CYS A 40 17.59 23.17 -17.14
N GLY A 41 18.88 22.81 -17.02
CA GLY A 41 20.02 23.67 -17.38
C GLY A 41 20.66 23.36 -18.74
N GLU A 42 20.24 22.31 -19.45
CA GLU A 42 20.84 21.87 -20.71
C GLU A 42 20.37 22.65 -21.95
N ALA A 43 20.23 23.98 -21.84
CA ALA A 43 20.19 24.84 -23.02
C ALA A 43 21.61 25.23 -23.52
N GLU A 44 22.69 25.07 -22.74
CA GLU A 44 23.98 25.71 -23.11
C GLU A 44 25.29 24.94 -22.94
N HIS A 45 25.34 23.67 -22.51
CA HIS A 45 26.63 22.98 -22.33
C HIS A 45 26.78 21.70 -23.15
N SER A 46 27.17 21.91 -24.40
CA SER A 46 27.75 20.92 -25.32
C SER A 46 29.13 20.46 -24.84
N GLY A 47 29.15 19.45 -23.98
CA GLY A 47 30.34 18.63 -23.69
C GLY A 47 30.22 17.25 -24.34
N PRO A 48 31.33 16.58 -24.73
CA PRO A 48 31.29 15.27 -25.38
C PRO A 48 31.07 14.19 -24.33
N THR A 49 29.83 14.03 -23.86
CA THR A 49 29.46 12.90 -23.02
C THR A 49 29.25 11.67 -23.90
N VAL A 50 30.00 10.60 -23.60
CA VAL A 50 29.83 9.28 -24.20
C VAL A 50 28.36 8.90 -24.10
N SER A 51 27.69 8.79 -25.24
CA SER A 51 26.27 8.44 -25.32
C SER A 51 26.06 7.04 -24.75
N LEU A 52 25.68 6.97 -23.47
CA LEU A 52 25.27 5.73 -22.83
C LEU A 52 23.95 5.29 -23.47
N ALA A 53 23.96 4.11 -24.10
CA ALA A 53 22.77 3.58 -24.75
C ALA A 53 21.56 3.56 -23.77
N ARG A 54 20.43 4.13 -24.22
CA ARG A 54 19.16 4.21 -23.48
C ARG A 54 19.26 4.95 -22.13
N ALA A 55 20.20 5.89 -21.99
CA ALA A 55 20.36 6.68 -20.76
C ALA A 55 19.06 7.38 -20.35
N GLU A 56 18.35 8.01 -21.30
CA GLU A 56 17.09 8.71 -21.03
C GLU A 56 16.00 7.76 -20.49
N GLU A 57 15.84 6.58 -21.07
CA GLU A 57 14.85 5.60 -20.60
C GLU A 57 15.19 5.06 -19.20
N ARG A 58 16.47 4.79 -18.93
CA ARG A 58 16.94 4.38 -17.60
C ARG A 58 16.69 5.47 -16.56
N ARG A 59 16.88 6.74 -16.93
CA ARG A 59 16.56 7.89 -16.07
C ARG A 59 15.07 7.98 -15.77
N LYS A 60 14.20 7.83 -16.76
CA LYS A 60 12.74 7.80 -16.56
C LYS A 60 12.32 6.69 -15.60
N LEU A 61 12.85 5.48 -15.77
CA LEU A 61 12.58 4.35 -14.89
C LEU A 61 13.06 4.59 -13.45
N LEU A 62 14.25 5.15 -13.28
CA LEU A 62 14.78 5.49 -11.96
C LEU A 62 13.93 6.57 -11.28
N PHE A 63 13.58 7.63 -11.99
CA PHE A 63 12.70 8.69 -11.49
C PHE A 63 11.37 8.12 -11.02
N TRP A 64 10.76 7.22 -11.79
CA TRP A 64 9.49 6.60 -11.44
C TRP A 64 9.58 5.72 -10.21
N HIS A 65 10.65 4.93 -10.11
CA HIS A 65 10.91 4.11 -8.95
C HIS A 65 11.02 4.97 -7.68
N VAL A 66 11.82 6.04 -7.73
CA VAL A 66 12.00 6.94 -6.59
C VAL A 66 10.72 7.72 -6.28
N TYR A 67 10.00 8.22 -7.29
CA TYR A 67 8.74 8.94 -7.10
C TYR A 67 7.69 8.08 -6.40
N GLY A 68 7.51 6.84 -6.87
CA GLY A 68 6.58 5.88 -6.26
C GLY A 68 7.00 5.52 -4.84
N LEU A 69 8.29 5.22 -4.63
CA LEU A 69 8.83 4.93 -3.31
C LEU A 69 8.58 6.08 -2.32
N ASP A 70 8.93 7.30 -2.72
CA ASP A 70 8.75 8.51 -1.90
C ASP A 70 7.27 8.81 -1.65
N ALA A 71 6.38 8.60 -2.63
CA ALA A 71 4.95 8.81 -2.46
C ALA A 71 4.34 7.92 -1.36
N PHE A 72 4.59 6.61 -1.43
CA PHE A 72 4.04 5.67 -0.45
C PHE A 72 4.76 5.77 0.90
N HIS A 73 6.09 5.98 0.91
CA HIS A 73 6.83 6.20 2.15
C HIS A 73 6.37 7.47 2.88
N SER A 74 6.18 8.56 2.14
CA SER A 74 5.64 9.83 2.66
C SER A 74 4.23 9.66 3.22
N LEU A 75 3.39 8.87 2.55
CA LEU A 75 2.03 8.57 3.00
C LEU A 75 2.06 7.77 4.31
N ASP A 76 2.90 6.74 4.40
CA ASP A 76 3.03 5.89 5.60
C ASP A 76 3.59 6.69 6.79
N GLN A 77 4.58 7.56 6.56
CA GLN A 77 5.19 8.41 7.59
C GLN A 77 4.40 9.69 7.89
N LYS A 78 3.33 9.97 7.13
CA LYS A 78 2.56 11.22 7.22
C LYS A 78 3.44 12.47 7.06
N THR A 79 4.49 12.39 6.23
CA THR A 79 5.47 13.46 5.96
C THR A 79 5.34 13.94 4.53
N MET A 80 5.37 15.25 4.29
CA MET A 80 5.31 15.80 2.93
C MET A 80 6.50 15.36 2.07
N SER A 81 6.20 14.91 0.85
CA SER A 81 7.20 14.60 -0.18
C SER A 81 8.07 15.81 -0.49
N ARG A 82 9.37 15.58 -0.68
CA ARG A 82 10.31 16.60 -1.15
C ARG A 82 10.34 16.72 -2.69
N ILE A 83 9.83 15.72 -3.40
CA ILE A 83 9.74 15.75 -4.87
C ILE A 83 8.50 16.58 -5.26
N PRO A 84 8.65 17.66 -6.06
CA PRO A 84 7.52 18.50 -6.47
C PRO A 84 6.62 17.78 -7.47
N ASP A 85 5.30 17.93 -7.34
CA ASP A 85 4.30 17.30 -8.22
C ASP A 85 4.09 18.05 -9.55
N GLY A 86 4.97 18.99 -9.91
CA GLY A 86 4.89 19.77 -11.16
C GLY A 86 3.68 20.72 -11.28
N LYS A 87 2.81 20.80 -10.26
CA LYS A 87 1.63 21.70 -10.24
C LYS A 87 1.92 23.12 -9.74
N ASN A 88 3.02 23.32 -9.01
CA ASN A 88 3.36 24.58 -8.32
C ASN A 88 4.54 25.34 -8.94
N SER A 89 4.94 24.99 -10.16
CA SER A 89 6.04 25.62 -10.90
C SER A 89 5.49 26.14 -12.23
N GLU A 90 5.82 27.38 -12.58
CA GLU A 90 5.54 27.99 -13.90
C GLU A 90 6.06 27.15 -15.07
N VAL A 91 6.91 26.15 -14.79
CA VAL A 91 7.31 25.08 -15.70
C VAL A 91 6.52 23.82 -15.37
N SER A 92 5.45 23.57 -16.14
CA SER A 92 4.70 22.30 -16.10
C SER A 92 5.55 21.17 -16.68
N SER A 93 6.43 20.58 -15.88
CA SER A 93 7.11 19.34 -16.26
C SER A 93 6.10 18.19 -16.14
N LYS A 94 5.36 17.89 -17.21
CA LYS A 94 4.54 16.68 -17.29
C LYS A 94 5.41 15.48 -16.91
N LEU A 95 4.97 14.69 -15.92
CA LEU A 95 5.68 13.47 -15.51
C LEU A 95 6.00 12.63 -16.75
N PRO A 96 7.27 12.24 -16.98
CA PRO A 96 7.67 11.63 -18.24
C PRO A 96 7.01 10.26 -18.40
N ARG A 97 6.08 10.09 -19.35
CA ARG A 97 5.36 8.84 -19.63
C ARG A 97 6.25 7.85 -20.40
N ILE A 98 6.23 6.57 -20.01
CA ILE A 98 7.01 5.49 -20.67
C ILE A 98 6.17 4.86 -21.78
N ASP A 99 5.04 4.24 -21.42
CA ASP A 99 4.12 3.60 -22.36
C ASP A 99 2.70 3.66 -21.79
N SER A 100 1.81 4.39 -22.46
CA SER A 100 0.42 4.53 -22.00
C SER A 100 -0.23 3.17 -21.79
N GLY A 101 -0.56 2.85 -20.53
CA GLY A 101 -1.21 1.59 -20.17
C GLY A 101 -0.29 0.48 -19.64
N SER A 102 0.98 0.80 -19.32
CA SER A 102 1.91 -0.14 -18.67
C SER A 102 1.62 -0.35 -17.17
N TYR A 103 2.20 -1.39 -16.56
CA TYR A 103 2.19 -1.59 -15.10
C TYR A 103 2.81 -0.40 -14.35
N LEU A 104 3.91 0.13 -14.88
CA LEU A 104 4.61 1.24 -14.23
C LEU A 104 3.79 2.54 -14.30
N ASP A 105 3.05 2.77 -15.39
CA ASP A 105 2.10 3.89 -15.51
C ASP A 105 0.97 3.76 -14.48
N ALA A 106 0.49 2.53 -14.24
CA ALA A 106 -0.53 2.26 -13.23
C ALA A 106 -0.02 2.54 -11.81
N VAL A 107 1.22 2.12 -11.50
CA VAL A 107 1.86 2.42 -10.21
C VAL A 107 2.09 3.93 -10.04
N LEU A 108 2.60 4.61 -11.07
CA LEU A 108 2.84 6.06 -11.02
C LEU A 108 1.55 6.83 -10.79
N SER A 109 0.50 6.52 -11.54
CA SER A 109 -0.80 7.18 -11.38
C SER A 109 -1.42 6.94 -10.00
N LEU A 110 -1.23 5.76 -9.41
CA LEU A 110 -1.64 5.48 -8.04
C LEU A 110 -0.77 6.23 -7.01
N ALA A 111 0.53 6.37 -7.26
CA ALA A 111 1.43 7.16 -6.41
C ALA A 111 1.04 8.65 -6.37
N ILE A 112 0.53 9.19 -7.48
CA ILE A 112 -0.05 10.56 -7.50
C ILE A 112 -1.26 10.61 -6.56
N VAL A 113 -2.17 9.63 -6.61
CA VAL A 113 -3.31 9.57 -5.69
C VAL A 113 -2.84 9.45 -4.24
N ALA A 114 -1.81 8.65 -3.95
CA ALA A 114 -1.23 8.52 -2.62
C ALA A 114 -0.71 9.86 -2.06
N ARG A 115 -0.05 10.68 -2.88
CA ARG A 115 0.35 12.05 -2.48
C ARG A 115 -0.83 12.97 -2.28
N GLU A 116 -1.87 12.86 -3.11
CA GLU A 116 -3.08 13.66 -2.94
C GLU A 116 -3.83 13.29 -1.66
N ILE A 117 -3.82 12.01 -1.23
CA ILE A 117 -4.30 11.58 0.09
C ILE A 117 -3.55 12.33 1.19
N LEU A 118 -2.22 12.34 1.14
CA LEU A 118 -1.40 13.02 2.13
C LEU A 118 -1.68 14.53 2.15
N GLN A 119 -1.73 15.18 0.99
CA GLN A 119 -1.97 16.62 0.86
C GLN A 119 -3.36 17.03 1.36
N ALA A 120 -4.37 16.19 1.16
CA ALA A 120 -5.74 16.46 1.59
C ALA A 120 -5.98 16.15 3.06
N LEU A 121 -5.51 14.99 3.54
CA LEU A 121 -5.89 14.45 4.85
C LEU A 121 -4.88 14.76 5.95
N VAL A 122 -3.64 15.11 5.60
CA VAL A 122 -2.54 15.36 6.56
C VAL A 122 -2.07 16.81 6.43
N THR A 123 -2.87 17.72 6.95
CA THR A 123 -2.54 19.15 7.02
C THR A 123 -2.54 19.64 8.46
N VAL A 124 -1.99 20.82 8.71
CA VAL A 124 -2.07 21.47 10.03
C VAL A 124 -3.54 21.70 10.43
N SER A 125 -4.40 21.97 9.45
CA SER A 125 -5.83 22.17 9.68
C SER A 125 -6.52 20.87 10.08
N THR A 126 -6.28 19.76 9.36
CA THR A 126 -6.94 18.48 9.67
C THR A 126 -6.52 17.95 11.04
N LYS A 127 -5.25 18.12 11.42
CA LYS A 127 -4.75 17.77 12.76
C LYS A 127 -5.45 18.52 13.90
N ARG A 128 -5.95 19.73 13.65
CA ARG A 128 -6.61 20.57 14.67
C ARG A 128 -8.13 20.44 14.64
N ASN A 129 -8.71 20.33 13.45
CA ASN A 129 -10.13 20.50 13.24
C ASN A 129 -10.83 19.21 12.76
N GLY A 130 -10.09 18.13 12.53
CA GLY A 130 -10.58 16.91 11.90
C GLY A 130 -10.60 16.98 10.37
N VAL A 131 -10.87 15.83 9.76
CA VAL A 131 -10.90 15.65 8.31
C VAL A 131 -12.24 16.10 7.74
N LYS A 132 -12.23 16.87 6.65
CA LYS A 132 -13.45 17.28 5.94
C LYS A 132 -14.06 16.12 5.16
N CYS A 133 -15.39 15.99 5.22
CA CYS A 133 -16.13 15.03 4.41
C CYS A 133 -15.90 15.23 2.91
N THR A 134 -15.82 16.48 2.45
CA THR A 134 -15.53 16.82 1.04
C THR A 134 -14.18 16.29 0.57
N ASP A 135 -13.15 16.39 1.42
CA ASP A 135 -11.80 15.94 1.08
C ASP A 135 -11.78 14.41 0.97
N LEU A 136 -12.44 13.70 1.88
CA LEU A 136 -12.60 12.25 1.81
C LEU A 136 -13.38 11.82 0.55
N MET A 137 -14.49 12.47 0.22
CA MET A 137 -15.26 12.17 -0.99
C MET A 137 -14.41 12.34 -2.25
N ASN A 138 -13.70 13.46 -2.36
CA ASN A 138 -12.81 13.74 -3.48
C ASN A 138 -11.72 12.68 -3.64
N ILE A 139 -11.13 12.21 -2.52
CA ILE A 139 -10.13 11.15 -2.53
C ILE A 139 -10.72 9.80 -2.98
N TYR A 140 -11.88 9.43 -2.47
CA TYR A 140 -12.55 8.20 -2.91
C TYR A 140 -12.92 8.25 -4.39
N ASP A 141 -13.39 9.38 -4.88
CA ASP A 141 -13.72 9.55 -6.30
C ASP A 141 -12.47 9.43 -7.18
N LYS A 142 -11.32 9.94 -6.72
CA LYS A 142 -10.03 9.76 -7.40
C LYS A 142 -9.57 8.30 -7.42
N LEU A 143 -9.71 7.56 -6.33
CA LEU A 143 -9.40 6.13 -6.29
C LEU A 143 -10.31 5.33 -7.23
N ILE A 144 -11.62 5.61 -7.22
CA ILE A 144 -12.60 4.97 -8.12
C ILE A 144 -12.29 5.32 -9.58
N HIS A 145 -12.00 6.58 -9.86
CA HIS A 145 -11.64 7.05 -11.20
C HIS A 145 -10.37 6.35 -11.69
N TRP A 146 -9.35 6.30 -10.84
CA TRP A 146 -8.10 5.60 -11.12
C TRP A 146 -8.37 4.14 -11.46
N GLN A 147 -9.12 3.42 -10.64
CA GLN A 147 -9.44 2.01 -10.85
C GLN A 147 -10.20 1.76 -12.17
N LYS A 148 -11.19 2.60 -12.48
CA LYS A 148 -12.08 2.41 -13.64
C LYS A 148 -11.50 2.90 -14.97
N HIS A 149 -10.74 3.98 -14.96
CA HIS A 149 -10.37 4.70 -16.17
C HIS A 149 -8.87 4.79 -16.42
N VAL A 150 -8.06 4.85 -15.36
CA VAL A 150 -6.60 5.04 -15.48
C VAL A 150 -5.85 3.72 -15.44
N CYS A 151 -6.22 2.82 -14.53
CA CYS A 151 -5.62 1.49 -14.41
C CYS A 151 -5.89 0.68 -15.69
N PRO A 152 -4.89 0.01 -16.28
CA PRO A 152 -5.08 -0.86 -17.44
C PRO A 152 -6.01 -2.04 -17.12
N SER A 153 -6.90 -2.40 -18.05
CA SER A 153 -7.95 -3.42 -17.83
C SER A 153 -7.43 -4.81 -17.41
N HIS A 154 -6.22 -5.18 -17.86
CA HIS A 154 -5.57 -6.44 -17.52
C HIS A 154 -4.90 -6.45 -16.13
N LEU A 155 -4.76 -5.27 -15.49
CA LEU A 155 -4.26 -5.09 -14.12
C LEU A 155 -5.38 -4.73 -13.14
N ARG A 156 -6.59 -4.42 -13.64
CA ARG A 156 -7.72 -4.03 -12.80
C ARG A 156 -8.18 -5.16 -11.91
N ARG A 157 -8.46 -4.79 -10.67
CA ARG A 157 -9.23 -5.60 -9.74
C ARG A 157 -10.62 -5.83 -10.30
N LYS A 158 -11.06 -7.09 -10.37
CA LYS A 158 -12.42 -7.46 -10.81
C LYS A 158 -13.20 -8.00 -9.64
N ARG A 159 -14.51 -7.72 -9.62
CA ARG A 159 -15.44 -8.26 -8.65
C ARG A 159 -16.55 -9.03 -9.36
N ASP A 160 -17.03 -10.08 -8.72
CA ASP A 160 -18.20 -10.83 -9.16
C ASP A 160 -19.51 -10.12 -8.77
N ALA A 161 -20.65 -10.74 -9.08
CA ALA A 161 -21.97 -10.21 -8.76
C ALA A 161 -22.22 -10.08 -7.25
N ASP A 162 -21.51 -10.87 -6.44
CA ASP A 162 -21.59 -10.85 -4.97
C ASP A 162 -20.60 -9.84 -4.36
N GLY A 163 -19.88 -9.07 -5.18
CA GLY A 163 -18.88 -8.10 -4.74
C GLY A 163 -17.56 -8.72 -4.27
N ARG A 164 -17.36 -10.03 -4.45
CA ARG A 164 -16.13 -10.73 -4.05
C ARG A 164 -15.05 -10.54 -5.09
N LEU A 165 -13.80 -10.61 -4.63
CA LEU A 165 -12.63 -10.47 -5.48
C LEU A 165 -12.54 -11.66 -6.44
N VAL A 166 -12.53 -11.39 -7.75
CA VAL A 166 -12.40 -12.44 -8.77
C VAL A 166 -10.93 -12.89 -8.84
N PRO A 167 -10.64 -14.20 -8.72
CA PRO A 167 -9.29 -14.73 -8.86
C PRO A 167 -8.63 -14.36 -10.19
N LEU A 168 -7.32 -14.20 -10.18
CA LEU A 168 -6.52 -14.05 -11.39
C LEU A 168 -6.58 -15.34 -12.20
N THR A 169 -7.13 -15.27 -13.42
CA THR A 169 -7.06 -16.37 -14.39
C THR A 169 -5.70 -16.37 -15.07
N ILE A 170 -4.87 -17.35 -14.77
CA ILE A 170 -3.53 -17.49 -15.36
C ILE A 170 -3.58 -18.60 -16.42
N ASN A 171 -3.18 -18.26 -17.64
CA ASN A 171 -3.02 -19.23 -18.70
C ASN A 171 -1.62 -19.86 -18.60
N GLU A 172 -1.52 -21.18 -18.39
CA GLU A 172 -0.33 -21.87 -17.91
C GLU A 172 0.79 -22.08 -18.96
N SER A 173 0.92 -21.28 -20.02
CA SER A 173 1.74 -21.67 -21.18
C SER A 173 3.16 -21.05 -21.30
N SER A 174 3.62 -20.16 -20.41
CA SER A 174 4.92 -19.44 -20.60
C SER A 174 5.96 -19.54 -19.46
N LYS A 175 7.24 -19.21 -19.69
CA LYS A 175 8.29 -19.19 -18.64
C LYS A 175 8.22 -17.98 -17.69
N THR A 176 7.39 -16.98 -17.99
CA THR A 176 7.21 -15.73 -17.22
C THR A 176 5.82 -15.63 -16.57
N LYS A 177 5.21 -16.78 -16.23
CA LYS A 177 3.86 -16.93 -15.64
C LYS A 177 3.59 -16.08 -14.40
N PHE A 178 4.63 -15.72 -13.63
CA PHE A 178 4.48 -15.03 -12.36
C PHE A 178 4.40 -13.50 -12.49
N LEU A 179 4.83 -12.91 -13.61
CA LEU A 179 4.95 -11.45 -13.75
C LEU A 179 3.60 -10.74 -13.69
N GLN A 180 2.61 -11.21 -14.46
CA GLN A 180 1.28 -10.61 -14.42
C GLN A 180 0.63 -10.76 -13.03
N PRO A 181 0.61 -11.95 -12.40
CA PRO A 181 0.15 -12.09 -11.02
C PRO A 181 0.87 -11.18 -10.04
N LEU A 182 2.20 -11.09 -10.13
CA LEU A 182 3.00 -10.21 -9.29
C LEU A 182 2.60 -8.74 -9.46
N HIS A 183 2.51 -8.27 -10.71
CA HIS A 183 2.11 -6.90 -11.02
C HIS A 183 0.69 -6.58 -10.50
N CYS A 184 -0.28 -7.46 -10.73
CA CYS A 184 -1.63 -7.30 -10.22
C CYS A 184 -1.65 -7.26 -8.68
N SER A 185 -0.98 -8.22 -8.02
CA SER A 185 -0.95 -8.30 -6.57
C SER A 185 -0.28 -7.08 -5.94
N ILE A 186 0.87 -6.63 -6.45
CA ILE A 186 1.54 -5.42 -5.97
C ILE A 186 0.61 -4.22 -6.12
N LEU A 187 -0.01 -4.05 -7.29
CA LEU A 187 -0.87 -2.89 -7.55
C LEU A 187 -2.10 -2.89 -6.63
N TRP A 188 -2.74 -4.05 -6.43
CA TRP A 188 -3.90 -4.17 -5.55
C TRP A 188 -3.54 -3.98 -4.08
N LEU A 189 -2.35 -4.40 -3.66
CA LEU A 189 -1.85 -4.16 -2.31
C LEU A 189 -1.56 -2.68 -2.08
N LEU A 190 -0.93 -1.98 -3.04
CA LEU A 190 -0.74 -0.53 -2.96
C LEU A 190 -2.08 0.22 -2.89
N GLU A 191 -3.08 -0.22 -3.67
CA GLU A 191 -4.44 0.35 -3.60
C GLU A 191 -5.07 0.09 -2.22
N ILE A 192 -4.89 -1.11 -1.65
CA ILE A 192 -5.30 -1.41 -0.27
C ILE A 192 -4.58 -0.50 0.72
N ASN A 193 -3.28 -0.25 0.57
CA ASN A 193 -2.55 0.66 1.43
C ASN A 193 -3.19 2.05 1.42
N CYS A 194 -3.57 2.59 0.26
CA CYS A 194 -4.30 3.86 0.19
C CYS A 194 -5.59 3.86 1.03
N TYR A 195 -6.42 2.81 0.95
CA TYR A 195 -7.63 2.68 1.78
C TYR A 195 -7.31 2.62 3.29
N MET A 196 -6.30 1.84 3.67
CA MET A 196 -5.88 1.73 5.07
C MET A 196 -5.33 3.06 5.61
N GLN A 197 -4.59 3.81 4.79
CA GLN A 197 -4.04 5.10 5.16
C GLN A 197 -5.13 6.18 5.33
N ILE A 198 -6.25 6.06 4.61
CA ILE A 198 -7.44 6.91 4.83
C ILE A 198 -8.10 6.59 6.17
N GLU A 199 -8.28 5.30 6.51
CA GLU A 199 -8.86 4.89 7.81
C GLU A 199 -7.96 5.29 8.99
N ASP A 200 -6.65 5.18 8.83
CA ASP A 200 -5.68 5.61 9.83
C ASP A 200 -5.76 7.13 10.06
N CYS A 201 -5.79 7.93 8.98
CA CYS A 201 -5.98 9.38 9.10
C CYS A 201 -7.28 9.74 9.84
N LEU A 202 -8.38 9.04 9.54
CA LEU A 202 -9.65 9.29 10.21
C LEU A 202 -9.62 8.87 11.68
N SER A 203 -9.00 7.73 11.99
CA SER A 203 -8.84 7.24 13.35
C SER A 203 -8.00 8.18 14.21
N GLN A 204 -6.99 8.83 13.62
CA GLN A 204 -6.11 9.76 14.32
C GLN A 204 -6.72 11.16 14.50
N TYR A 205 -7.39 11.70 13.48
CA TYR A 205 -7.80 13.11 13.47
C TYR A 205 -9.31 13.32 13.65
N GLY A 206 -10.12 12.27 13.50
CA GLY A 206 -11.58 12.37 13.51
C GLY A 206 -12.15 13.10 12.28
N VAL A 207 -13.47 13.15 12.20
CA VAL A 207 -14.18 13.95 11.18
C VAL A 207 -14.40 15.36 11.71
N GLN A 208 -14.29 16.37 10.84
CA GLN A 208 -14.58 17.75 11.21
C GLN A 208 -16.04 17.92 11.62
N ASN A 209 -16.25 18.51 12.81
CA ASN A 209 -17.58 18.81 13.36
C ASN A 209 -18.26 19.92 12.55
N GLY A 210 -18.99 19.53 11.49
CA GLY A 210 -19.82 20.43 10.69
C GLY A 210 -21.26 19.96 10.62
N ALA A 211 -21.51 18.82 9.99
CA ALA A 211 -22.81 18.18 9.88
C ALA A 211 -22.74 16.77 10.50
N PRO A 212 -23.41 16.51 11.65
CA PRO A 212 -23.23 15.26 12.39
C PRO A 212 -23.60 14.02 11.57
N LEU A 213 -24.69 14.10 10.79
CA LEU A 213 -25.12 12.99 9.93
C LEU A 213 -24.11 12.69 8.80
N GLU A 214 -23.61 13.72 8.12
CA GLU A 214 -22.66 13.55 7.03
C GLU A 214 -21.34 12.97 7.55
N GLY A 215 -20.91 13.40 8.74
CA GLY A 215 -19.71 12.86 9.39
C GLY A 215 -19.85 11.39 9.78
N GLU A 216 -21.00 11.00 10.34
CA GLU A 216 -21.30 9.59 10.65
C GLU A 216 -21.35 8.72 9.38
N MET A 217 -22.03 9.18 8.33
CA MET A 217 -22.07 8.48 7.04
C MET A 217 -20.66 8.29 6.45
N MET A 218 -19.81 9.30 6.55
CA MET A 218 -18.44 9.21 6.06
C MET A 218 -17.56 8.28 6.92
N ALA A 219 -17.73 8.29 8.24
CA ALA A 219 -17.05 7.35 9.12
C ALA A 219 -17.44 5.89 8.78
N LEU A 220 -18.72 5.63 8.56
CA LEU A 220 -19.23 4.31 8.14
C LEU A 220 -18.68 3.89 6.78
N ARG A 221 -18.62 4.81 5.81
CA ARG A 221 -18.02 4.52 4.50
C ARG A 221 -16.54 4.15 4.64
N VAL A 222 -15.78 4.91 5.42
CA VAL A 222 -14.35 4.63 5.64
C VAL A 222 -14.13 3.28 6.32
N GLU A 223 -14.95 2.97 7.32
CA GLU A 223 -14.92 1.68 8.00
C GLU A 223 -15.26 0.52 7.05
N PHE A 224 -16.33 0.67 6.25
CA PHE A 224 -16.71 -0.32 5.23
C PHE A 224 -15.60 -0.55 4.21
N GLU A 225 -14.99 0.52 3.70
CA GLU A 225 -13.91 0.46 2.71
C GLU A 225 -12.65 -0.20 3.28
N ALA A 226 -12.27 0.11 4.53
CA ALA A 226 -11.15 -0.53 5.20
C ALA A 226 -11.37 -2.03 5.43
N LEU A 227 -12.56 -2.41 5.92
CA LEU A 227 -12.91 -3.82 6.12
C LEU A 227 -12.90 -4.60 4.80
N ARG A 228 -13.42 -3.99 3.72
CA ARG A 228 -13.37 -4.55 2.37
C ARG A 228 -11.93 -4.70 1.88
N ALA A 229 -11.09 -3.70 2.10
CA ALA A 229 -9.69 -3.72 1.71
C ALA A 229 -8.92 -4.83 2.44
N VAL A 230 -9.18 -5.05 3.73
CA VAL A 230 -8.59 -6.13 4.54
C VAL A 230 -9.05 -7.50 4.03
N HIS A 231 -10.36 -7.67 3.76
CA HIS A 231 -10.88 -8.91 3.19
C HIS A 231 -10.22 -9.25 1.84
N ASP A 232 -10.14 -8.26 0.93
CA ASP A 232 -9.42 -8.44 -0.33
C ASP A 232 -7.94 -8.76 -0.10
N GLY A 233 -7.29 -8.14 0.89
CA GLY A 233 -5.91 -8.40 1.27
C GLY A 233 -5.67 -9.86 1.68
N VAL A 234 -6.60 -10.46 2.42
CA VAL A 234 -6.58 -11.88 2.78
C VAL A 234 -6.57 -12.75 1.52
N GLU A 235 -7.50 -12.51 0.59
CA GLU A 235 -7.57 -13.26 -0.67
C GLU A 235 -6.31 -13.09 -1.53
N ILE A 236 -5.80 -11.86 -1.66
CA ILE A 236 -4.57 -11.58 -2.40
C ILE A 236 -3.38 -12.30 -1.76
N SER A 237 -3.28 -12.29 -0.43
CA SER A 237 -2.18 -12.97 0.27
C SER A 237 -2.21 -14.49 0.06
N ARG A 238 -3.40 -15.11 0.04
CA ARG A 238 -3.58 -16.52 -0.32
C ARG A 238 -3.10 -16.80 -1.73
N TRP A 239 -3.51 -15.97 -2.69
CA TRP A 239 -3.08 -16.12 -4.09
C TRP A 239 -1.57 -15.97 -4.25
N MET A 240 -0.96 -14.96 -3.62
CA MET A 240 0.47 -14.75 -3.69
C MET A 240 1.29 -15.90 -3.08
N ARG A 241 0.72 -16.65 -2.12
CA ARG A 241 1.33 -17.88 -1.59
C ARG A 241 1.17 -19.09 -2.50
N GLN A 242 0.08 -19.15 -3.28
CA GLN A 242 -0.15 -20.23 -4.25
C GLN A 242 0.78 -20.14 -5.46
N TYR A 243 1.20 -18.93 -5.83
CA TYR A 243 2.11 -18.70 -6.94
C TYR A 243 3.56 -18.60 -6.50
N SER A 244 4.45 -19.15 -7.32
CA SER A 244 5.88 -19.07 -7.08
C SER A 244 6.68 -18.89 -8.38
N ALA A 245 7.76 -18.12 -8.29
CA ALA A 245 8.76 -18.06 -9.34
C ALA A 245 9.79 -19.16 -9.08
N SER A 246 9.82 -20.13 -9.99
CA SER A 246 10.84 -21.18 -9.99
C SER A 246 12.03 -20.76 -10.86
N THR A 247 13.23 -20.84 -10.30
CA THR A 247 14.49 -20.67 -11.04
C THR A 247 15.32 -21.93 -10.88
N THR A 248 15.81 -22.47 -11.99
CA THR A 248 16.70 -23.63 -11.98
C THR A 248 18.12 -23.13 -12.21
N ARG A 249 19.00 -23.27 -11.22
CA ARG A 249 20.42 -22.91 -11.33
C ARG A 249 21.28 -24.08 -10.87
N GLY A 250 22.12 -24.60 -11.75
CA GLY A 250 23.02 -25.72 -11.43
C GLY A 250 22.33 -27.02 -11.02
N GLY A 251 21.13 -27.31 -11.55
CA GLY A 251 20.36 -28.52 -11.22
C GLY A 251 19.47 -28.42 -9.99
N ILE A 252 19.55 -27.32 -9.22
CA ILE A 252 18.67 -27.04 -8.08
C ILE A 252 17.55 -26.10 -8.56
N THR A 253 16.30 -26.51 -8.34
CA THR A 253 15.12 -25.67 -8.58
C THR A 253 14.77 -24.96 -7.27
N LEU A 254 14.99 -23.64 -7.23
CA LEU A 254 14.57 -22.78 -6.13
C LEU A 254 13.24 -22.15 -6.50
N SER A 255 12.28 -22.21 -5.58
CA SER A 255 10.94 -21.65 -5.74
C SER A 255 10.71 -20.55 -4.72
N HIS A 256 10.41 -19.35 -5.21
CA HIS A 256 10.20 -18.16 -4.39
C HIS A 256 8.73 -17.73 -4.47
N SER A 257 8.09 -17.43 -3.34
CA SER A 257 6.72 -16.90 -3.35
C SER A 257 6.69 -15.51 -4.01
N LEU A 258 5.52 -15.05 -4.45
CA LEU A 258 5.41 -13.68 -4.99
C LEU A 258 5.73 -12.61 -3.93
N ILE A 259 5.52 -12.92 -2.65
CA ILE A 259 5.82 -12.00 -1.55
C ILE A 259 7.34 -11.84 -1.39
N ASP A 260 8.08 -12.93 -1.57
CA ASP A 260 9.55 -12.94 -1.60
C ASP A 260 10.12 -12.16 -2.79
N LEU A 261 9.33 -11.96 -3.86
CA LEU A 261 9.74 -11.14 -5.00
C LEU A 261 9.48 -9.64 -4.80
N ALA A 262 8.71 -9.22 -3.80
CA ALA A 262 8.42 -7.80 -3.58
C ALA A 262 8.23 -7.48 -2.10
N PRO A 263 9.21 -7.80 -1.23
CA PRO A 263 9.05 -7.72 0.22
C PRO A 263 8.69 -6.31 0.69
N SER A 264 9.34 -5.27 0.17
CA SER A 264 9.15 -3.88 0.61
C SER A 264 7.76 -3.32 0.34
N ILE A 265 6.93 -4.04 -0.44
CA ILE A 265 5.54 -3.71 -0.67
C ILE A 265 4.66 -4.81 -0.11
N ALA A 266 4.80 -6.04 -0.61
CA ALA A 266 3.89 -7.12 -0.29
C ALA A 266 4.02 -7.60 1.16
N ARG A 267 5.24 -7.84 1.64
CA ARG A 267 5.46 -8.27 3.02
C ARG A 267 5.05 -7.16 3.98
N ASP A 268 5.46 -5.92 3.70
CA ASP A 268 5.25 -4.80 4.62
C ASP A 268 3.75 -4.41 4.71
N ILE A 269 3.02 -4.42 3.59
CA ILE A 269 1.56 -4.21 3.60
C ILE A 269 0.84 -5.38 4.29
N CYS A 270 1.22 -6.63 4.04
CA CYS A 270 0.64 -7.77 4.78
C CYS A 270 0.91 -7.67 6.28
N ALA A 271 2.11 -7.22 6.69
CA ALA A 271 2.43 -6.98 8.10
C ALA A 271 1.55 -5.87 8.70
N GLY A 272 1.36 -4.76 7.99
CA GLY A 272 0.46 -3.68 8.40
C GLY A 272 -1.00 -4.13 8.54
N LEU A 273 -1.49 -4.90 7.56
CA LEU A 273 -2.83 -5.49 7.61
C LEU A 273 -2.97 -6.46 8.81
N CYS A 274 -1.98 -7.30 9.08
CA CYS A 274 -1.97 -8.16 10.26
C CYS A 274 -2.11 -7.36 11.56
N TYR A 275 -1.35 -6.27 11.68
CA TYR A 275 -1.40 -5.40 12.86
C TYR A 275 -2.79 -4.77 13.02
N TRP A 276 -3.32 -4.20 11.93
CA TRP A 276 -4.64 -3.59 11.90
C TRP A 276 -5.74 -4.60 12.27
N THR A 277 -5.71 -5.80 11.68
CA THR A 277 -6.68 -6.87 11.95
C THR A 277 -6.68 -7.26 13.44
N CYS A 278 -5.50 -7.35 14.08
CA CYS A 278 -5.39 -7.61 15.51
C CYS A 278 -6.00 -6.49 16.36
N GLU A 279 -5.66 -5.23 16.09
CA GLU A 279 -6.18 -4.08 16.85
C GLU A 279 -7.70 -3.90 16.65
N ARG A 280 -8.18 -4.10 15.42
CA ARG A 280 -9.60 -4.10 15.12
C ARG A 280 -10.34 -5.23 15.85
N GLY A 281 -9.78 -6.44 15.85
CA GLY A 281 -10.33 -7.58 16.60
C GLY A 281 -10.47 -7.29 18.09
N LYS A 282 -9.45 -6.67 18.71
CA LYS A 282 -9.52 -6.21 20.12
C LYS A 282 -10.66 -5.20 20.33
N ARG A 283 -10.81 -4.21 19.43
CA ARG A 283 -11.87 -3.20 19.49
C ARG A 283 -13.26 -3.84 19.40
N VAL A 284 -13.47 -4.74 18.44
CA VAL A 284 -14.75 -5.44 18.25
C VAL A 284 -15.10 -6.32 19.45
N PHE A 285 -14.11 -6.99 20.05
CA PHE A 285 -14.36 -7.79 21.26
C PHE A 285 -14.84 -6.92 22.43
N ARG A 286 -14.18 -5.78 22.67
CA ARG A 286 -14.49 -4.88 23.80
C ARG A 286 -15.78 -4.09 23.62
N HIS A 287 -15.99 -3.53 22.44
CA HIS A 287 -17.05 -2.53 22.21
C HIS A 287 -18.20 -3.06 21.34
N GLY A 288 -18.09 -4.28 20.82
CA GLY A 288 -19.01 -4.80 19.80
C GLY A 288 -18.65 -4.33 18.39
N SER A 289 -19.23 -4.98 17.38
CA SER A 289 -19.14 -4.51 16.00
C SER A 289 -20.10 -3.33 15.82
N SER A 290 -19.69 -2.31 15.07
CA SER A 290 -20.63 -1.27 14.63
C SER A 290 -21.68 -1.98 13.76
N GLY A 291 -22.94 -2.04 14.20
CA GLY A 291 -23.98 -2.91 13.62
C GLY A 291 -24.28 -2.68 12.13
N LEU A 292 -23.68 -1.65 11.52
CA LEU A 292 -23.85 -1.24 10.13
C LEU A 292 -22.75 -1.74 9.18
N THR A 293 -21.63 -2.26 9.67
CA THR A 293 -20.45 -2.62 8.85
C THR A 293 -20.13 -4.11 8.78
N ASN A 294 -21.07 -4.97 9.20
CA ASN A 294 -20.93 -6.42 9.01
C ASN A 294 -20.95 -6.75 7.50
N ILE A 295 -19.76 -6.89 6.91
CA ILE A 295 -19.52 -7.38 5.55
C ILE A 295 -19.77 -8.89 5.52
N ARG A 296 -21.00 -9.29 5.80
CA ARG A 296 -21.49 -10.60 5.39
C ARG A 296 -22.75 -10.33 4.58
N PRO A 297 -22.89 -10.90 3.36
CA PRO A 297 -24.22 -11.06 2.82
C PRO A 297 -25.00 -11.81 3.89
N ARG A 298 -25.97 -11.11 4.51
CA ARG A 298 -26.80 -11.64 5.58
C ARG A 298 -27.63 -12.74 4.95
N ASN A 299 -27.08 -13.95 4.87
CA ASN A 299 -27.87 -15.13 4.64
C ASN A 299 -28.94 -15.10 5.73
N ARG A 300 -30.21 -15.05 5.34
CA ARG A 300 -31.39 -14.98 6.24
C ARG A 300 -31.39 -16.06 7.35
N GLN A 301 -30.49 -17.03 7.30
CA GLN A 301 -30.27 -18.05 8.32
C GLN A 301 -29.49 -17.58 9.57
N GLN A 302 -28.88 -16.40 9.59
CA GLN A 302 -28.15 -15.89 10.76
C GLN A 302 -29.01 -15.12 11.78
N GLU A 303 -30.30 -14.93 11.51
CA GLU A 303 -31.22 -14.19 12.39
C GLU A 303 -31.53 -14.89 13.74
N GLY A 304 -31.01 -16.10 13.97
CA GLY A 304 -31.18 -16.85 15.22
C GLY A 304 -29.96 -16.94 16.13
N LYS A 305 -28.81 -16.34 15.79
CA LYS A 305 -27.61 -16.43 16.64
C LYS A 305 -27.62 -15.35 17.72
N SER A 306 -27.30 -15.73 18.96
CA SER A 306 -27.09 -14.78 20.05
C SER A 306 -26.00 -13.77 19.67
N GLU A 307 -26.15 -12.51 20.07
CA GLU A 307 -25.13 -11.46 19.89
C GLU A 307 -23.74 -11.91 20.39
N LYS A 308 -23.72 -12.75 21.44
CA LYS A 308 -22.50 -13.35 21.99
C LYS A 308 -21.83 -14.35 21.02
N ASP A 309 -22.63 -15.12 20.29
CA ASP A 309 -22.12 -16.10 19.31
C ASP A 309 -21.66 -15.40 18.03
N GLN A 310 -22.33 -14.31 17.64
CA GLN A 310 -21.89 -13.48 16.53
C GLN A 310 -20.56 -12.79 16.85
N ARG A 311 -20.43 -12.18 18.03
CA ARG A 311 -19.17 -11.55 18.46
C ARG A 311 -18.01 -12.54 18.52
N LYS A 312 -18.25 -13.78 18.99
CA LYS A 312 -17.23 -14.85 18.96
C LYS A 312 -16.82 -15.22 17.54
N GLN A 313 -17.78 -15.31 16.61
CA GLN A 313 -17.48 -15.57 15.22
C GLN A 313 -16.64 -14.44 14.61
N ASP A 314 -17.04 -13.18 14.82
CA ASP A 314 -16.33 -12.01 14.28
C ASP A 314 -14.88 -11.98 14.77
N VAL A 315 -14.65 -12.20 16.07
CA VAL A 315 -13.31 -12.29 16.66
C VAL A 315 -12.50 -13.43 16.04
N ASN A 316 -13.12 -14.58 15.79
CA ASN A 316 -12.45 -15.70 15.14
C ASN A 316 -12.08 -15.38 13.69
N ASP A 317 -12.93 -14.64 12.97
CA ASP A 317 -12.64 -14.21 11.59
C ASP A 317 -11.42 -13.25 11.57
N TYR A 318 -11.32 -12.31 12.53
CA TYR A 318 -10.11 -11.48 12.70
C TYR A 318 -8.87 -12.31 13.04
N ARG A 319 -9.00 -13.32 13.90
CA ARG A 319 -7.90 -14.23 14.24
C ARG A 319 -7.37 -14.96 13.01
N GLU A 320 -8.26 -15.53 12.20
CA GLU A 320 -7.87 -16.25 11.00
C GLU A 320 -7.26 -15.31 9.95
N GLY A 321 -7.80 -14.09 9.80
CA GLY A 321 -7.20 -13.06 8.95
C GLY A 321 -5.77 -12.68 9.38
N ALA A 322 -5.54 -12.48 10.68
CA ALA A 322 -4.22 -12.13 11.20
C ALA A 322 -3.19 -13.26 10.98
N LYS A 323 -3.59 -14.52 11.22
CA LYS A 323 -2.73 -15.69 10.94
C LYS A 323 -2.41 -15.84 9.46
N GLU A 324 -3.37 -15.55 8.59
CA GLU A 324 -3.18 -15.58 7.14
C GLU A 324 -2.11 -14.56 6.72
N PHE A 325 -2.24 -13.31 7.15
CA PHE A 325 -1.26 -12.27 6.85
C PHE A 325 0.13 -12.59 7.42
N ARG A 326 0.21 -13.07 8.66
CA ARG A 326 1.49 -13.50 9.26
C ARG A 326 2.12 -14.65 8.47
N SER A 327 1.32 -15.59 7.99
CA SER A 327 1.79 -16.70 7.15
C SER A 327 2.28 -16.22 5.79
N ALA A 328 1.63 -15.20 5.21
CA ALA A 328 2.05 -14.54 3.99
C ALA A 328 3.42 -13.87 4.15
N VAL A 329 3.61 -13.08 5.21
CA VAL A 329 4.89 -12.45 5.57
C VAL A 329 6.01 -13.49 5.72
N ALA A 330 5.72 -14.64 6.32
CA ALA A 330 6.70 -15.70 6.52
C ALA A 330 7.26 -16.30 5.21
N THR A 331 6.59 -16.09 4.07
CA THR A 331 7.09 -16.57 2.77
C THR A 331 8.18 -15.70 2.16
N ALA A 332 8.44 -14.49 2.70
CA ALA A 332 9.55 -13.62 2.30
C ALA A 332 10.91 -14.10 2.88
N THR A 333 11.23 -15.37 2.64
CA THR A 333 12.34 -16.10 3.27
C THR A 333 13.74 -15.65 2.82
N SER A 334 13.87 -15.03 1.64
CA SER A 334 15.16 -14.55 1.13
C SER A 334 15.62 -13.24 1.78
N HIS A 335 14.78 -12.64 2.63
CA HIS A 335 15.00 -11.33 3.24
C HIS A 335 15.32 -11.46 4.74
N ARG A 336 16.54 -11.05 5.13
CA ARG A 336 17.06 -11.21 6.49
C ARG A 336 16.22 -10.51 7.56
N ASP A 337 15.65 -9.37 7.21
CA ASP A 337 14.81 -8.53 8.07
C ASP A 337 13.40 -9.12 8.31
N THR A 338 12.95 -10.08 7.48
CA THR A 338 11.66 -10.78 7.66
C THR A 338 11.55 -11.42 9.05
N LYS A 339 12.66 -11.91 9.62
CA LYS A 339 12.66 -12.48 10.97
C LYS A 339 12.19 -11.47 12.03
N TYR A 340 12.70 -10.25 11.97
CA TYR A 340 12.31 -9.18 12.92
C TYR A 340 10.85 -8.78 12.74
N VAL A 341 10.38 -8.70 11.48
CA VAL A 341 8.97 -8.43 11.18
C VAL A 341 8.07 -9.51 11.78
N LEU A 342 8.41 -10.79 11.60
CA LEU A 342 7.65 -11.91 12.17
C LEU A 342 7.61 -11.89 13.70
N GLU A 343 8.74 -11.60 14.36
CA GLU A 343 8.79 -11.49 15.83
C GLU A 343 7.85 -10.40 16.36
N ARG A 344 7.72 -9.27 15.65
CA ARG A 344 6.77 -8.21 15.98
C ARG A 344 5.31 -8.66 15.77
N LEU A 345 5.03 -9.35 14.67
CA LEU A 345 3.69 -9.87 14.38
C LEU A 345 3.27 -10.96 15.39
N ASP A 346 4.19 -11.85 15.78
CA ASP A 346 3.92 -12.90 16.74
C ASP A 346 3.58 -12.31 18.13
N LYS A 347 4.29 -11.25 18.55
CA LYS A 347 3.94 -10.48 19.76
C LYS A 347 2.55 -9.84 19.65
N GLN A 348 2.24 -9.27 18.49
CA GLN A 348 0.96 -8.59 18.26
C GLN A 348 -0.22 -9.58 18.27
N ILE A 349 -0.07 -10.74 17.63
CA ILE A 349 -1.06 -11.82 17.66
C ILE A 349 -1.22 -12.35 19.08
N ALA A 350 -0.13 -12.60 19.81
CA ALA A 350 -0.21 -13.05 21.20
C ALA A 350 -0.97 -12.04 22.09
N SER A 351 -0.72 -10.74 21.91
CA SER A 351 -1.45 -9.68 22.60
C SER A 351 -2.94 -9.68 22.25
N PHE A 352 -3.30 -9.95 21.00
CA PHE A 352 -4.69 -10.09 20.58
C PHE A 352 -5.36 -11.31 21.22
N GLU A 353 -4.71 -12.49 21.17
CA GLU A 353 -5.22 -13.72 21.77
C GLU A 353 -5.47 -13.58 23.28
N GLN A 354 -4.53 -12.94 24.00
CA GLN A 354 -4.70 -12.66 25.42
C GLN A 354 -5.89 -11.75 25.69
N ALA A 355 -6.11 -10.73 24.87
CA ALA A 355 -7.21 -9.78 25.05
C ALA A 355 -8.60 -10.37 24.80
N VAL A 356 -8.70 -11.45 24.02
CA VAL A 356 -9.99 -12.11 23.70
C VAL A 356 -10.23 -13.41 24.47
N ALA A 357 -9.24 -13.86 25.25
CA ALA A 357 -9.35 -15.01 26.15
C ALA A 357 -9.91 -14.64 27.55
N GLN A 358 -9.94 -13.35 27.88
CA GLN A 358 -10.56 -12.78 29.09
C GLN A 358 -12.08 -12.70 28.91
#